data_AF-K1ZLL9-F1
#
_entry.id   AF-K1ZLL9-F1
#
_cell.length_a   1.000
_cell.length_b   1.000
_cell.length_c   1.000
_cell.angle_alpha   90.00
_cell.angle_beta   90.00
_cell.angle_gamma   90.00
#
_symmetry.space_group_name_H-M   'P 1'
#
loop_
_entity.id
_entity.type
_entity.pdbx_description
1 polymer ?
#
loop_
_entity_poly.entity_id
_entity_poly.type
_entity_poly.pdbx_seq_one_letter_code
_entity_poly.pdbx_strand_id
1 'polypeptide(L)'
;MDSGNNNNNHAYKLAEFAVGLNTMACKDKPDNYWGSTETEKKYGTSHIAFGSNGTFGVTNDDPNRNLANVHCDMIILDPQLTIECNKKDGTKFNLIENGLPIGY
;
A
#
# COMPACT_ATOMS: atom_id res chain seq x y z
N MET A 1 18.84 -12.91 13.70
CA MET A 1 18.99 -12.91 12.24
C MET A 1 17.97 -11.91 11.74
N ASP A 2 18.42 -10.73 11.31
CA ASP A 2 17.54 -9.68 10.82
C ASP A 2 16.86 -10.17 9.54
N SER A 3 15.54 -10.25 9.59
CA SER A 3 14.67 -10.88 8.59
C SER A 3 14.56 -10.08 7.30
N GLY A 4 15.62 -9.39 6.85
CA GLY A 4 15.37 -8.41 5.83
C GLY A 4 16.43 -7.63 5.05
N ASN A 5 17.65 -7.42 5.54
CA ASN A 5 18.67 -6.86 4.66
C ASN A 5 19.34 -8.03 3.97
N ASN A 6 19.12 -8.19 2.66
CA ASN A 6 20.03 -9.01 1.89
C ASN A 6 21.01 -8.08 1.17
N ASN A 7 22.27 -8.50 1.13
CA ASN A 7 23.34 -7.75 0.47
C ASN A 7 23.15 -7.66 -1.06
N ASN A 8 22.05 -8.19 -1.59
CA ASN A 8 21.75 -8.30 -3.01
C ASN A 8 20.64 -7.32 -3.45
N ASN A 9 20.17 -6.42 -2.58
CA ASN A 9 19.11 -5.46 -2.87
C ASN A 9 17.81 -6.08 -3.44
N HIS A 10 17.43 -7.29 -2.99
CA HIS A 10 16.21 -7.90 -3.50
C HIS A 10 14.95 -7.17 -2.99
N ALA A 11 13.93 -7.16 -3.83
CA ALA A 11 12.71 -6.40 -3.60
C ALA A 11 11.57 -7.21 -2.95
N TYR A 12 11.82 -8.35 -2.29
CA TYR A 12 10.72 -9.21 -1.80
C TYR A 12 10.04 -8.75 -0.50
N LYS A 13 10.54 -7.69 0.14
CA LYS A 13 9.90 -7.14 1.34
C LYS A 13 8.73 -6.25 0.97
N LEU A 14 7.70 -6.29 1.81
CA LEU A 14 6.69 -5.26 1.86
C LEU A 14 7.35 -3.91 2.22
N ALA A 15 7.11 -2.93 1.38
CA ALA A 15 7.66 -1.58 1.49
C ALA A 15 6.60 -0.57 1.96
N GLU A 16 5.35 -0.77 1.51
CA GLU A 16 4.21 0.07 1.83
C GLU A 16 2.95 -0.79 1.93
N PHE A 17 2.05 -0.37 2.82
CA PHE A 17 0.67 -0.80 2.84
C PHE A 17 -0.21 0.44 2.96
N ALA A 18 -1.03 0.69 1.95
CA ALA A 18 -2.01 1.76 1.98
C ALA A 18 -3.42 1.17 1.93
N VAL A 19 -4.35 1.86 2.58
CA VAL A 19 -5.77 1.50 2.61
C VAL A 19 -6.60 2.76 2.40
N GLY A 20 -7.55 2.68 1.47
CA GLY A 20 -8.57 3.71 1.32
C GLY A 20 -9.47 3.49 0.11
N LEU A 21 -10.45 4.36 -0.04
CA LEU A 21 -11.30 4.47 -1.22
C LEU A 21 -11.38 5.96 -1.60
N ASN A 22 -10.61 6.40 -2.59
CA ASN A 22 -10.69 7.76 -3.09
C ASN A 22 -11.72 7.86 -4.21
N THR A 23 -13.00 7.95 -3.83
CA THR A 23 -14.14 8.06 -4.75
C THR A 23 -14.14 9.33 -5.61
N MET A 24 -13.21 10.27 -5.34
CA MET A 24 -13.12 11.58 -6.00
C MET A 24 -11.86 11.75 -6.86
N ALA A 25 -10.95 10.78 -6.86
CA ALA A 25 -9.73 10.87 -7.65
C ALA A 25 -10.05 10.93 -9.15
N CYS A 26 -9.54 11.98 -9.82
CA CYS A 26 -9.40 12.03 -11.27
C CYS A 26 -10.67 11.77 -12.09
N LYS A 27 -11.86 12.07 -11.54
CA LYS A 27 -13.17 11.88 -12.19
C LYS A 27 -13.31 12.53 -13.58
N ASP A 28 -12.44 13.49 -13.90
CA ASP A 28 -12.47 14.32 -15.10
C ASP A 28 -11.19 14.24 -15.96
N LYS A 29 -10.31 13.23 -15.77
CA LYS A 29 -9.03 13.11 -16.50
C LYS A 29 -9.01 11.95 -17.51
N PRO A 30 -8.50 12.13 -18.74
CA PRO A 30 -8.42 11.10 -19.77
C PRO A 30 -7.30 10.07 -19.53
N ASP A 31 -7.47 8.84 -20.05
CA ASP A 31 -6.68 7.61 -19.83
C ASP A 31 -5.16 7.69 -20.03
N ASN A 32 -4.69 8.67 -20.78
CA ASN A 32 -3.29 8.84 -21.16
C ASN A 32 -2.48 9.76 -20.22
N TYR A 33 -3.10 10.36 -19.21
CA TYR A 33 -2.43 11.17 -18.18
C TYR A 33 -1.86 10.34 -17.00
N TRP A 34 -1.80 9.02 -17.15
CA TRP A 34 -1.80 8.08 -16.02
C TRP A 34 -0.38 7.56 -15.75
N GLY A 35 0.23 8.00 -14.65
CA GLY A 35 1.42 7.39 -14.05
C GLY A 35 1.05 6.43 -12.90
N SER A 36 2.04 5.74 -12.30
CA SER A 36 1.81 4.83 -11.16
C SER A 36 1.06 5.51 -10.01
N THR A 37 1.46 6.74 -9.69
CA THR A 37 0.89 7.60 -8.63
C THR A 37 -0.56 8.03 -8.87
N GLU A 38 -1.06 7.98 -10.11
CA GLU A 38 -2.44 8.39 -10.44
C GLU A 38 -3.36 7.16 -10.59
N THR A 39 -2.79 5.98 -10.84
CA THR A 39 -3.54 4.71 -10.87
C THR A 39 -3.90 4.23 -9.47
N GLU A 40 -3.00 4.40 -8.49
CA GLU A 40 -3.28 4.24 -7.04
C GLU A 40 -4.50 5.05 -6.62
N LYS A 41 -4.61 6.28 -7.10
CA LYS A 41 -5.68 7.18 -6.68
C LYS A 41 -7.04 6.77 -7.27
N LYS A 42 -7.08 6.23 -8.50
CA LYS A 42 -8.34 5.95 -9.22
C LYS A 42 -8.95 4.57 -8.93
N TYR A 43 -8.15 3.50 -8.90
CA TYR A 43 -8.68 2.14 -8.84
C TYR A 43 -8.40 1.38 -7.54
N GLY A 44 -7.46 1.85 -6.74
CA GLY A 44 -7.13 1.18 -5.50
C GLY A 44 -6.24 2.04 -4.66
N THR A 45 -6.87 2.89 -3.86
CA THR A 45 -6.27 3.48 -2.66
C THR A 45 -5.87 2.40 -1.64
N SER A 46 -6.26 1.14 -1.89
CA SER A 46 -5.73 -0.04 -1.23
C SER A 46 -4.72 -0.73 -2.12
N HIS A 47 -3.45 -0.70 -1.71
CA HIS A 47 -2.35 -1.36 -2.42
C HIS A 47 -1.31 -1.89 -1.44
N ILE A 48 -0.51 -2.81 -1.94
CA ILE A 48 0.70 -3.29 -1.28
C ILE A 48 1.88 -2.99 -2.20
N ALA A 49 2.96 -2.44 -1.65
CA ALA A 49 4.17 -2.19 -2.41
C ALA A 49 5.30 -3.10 -1.94
N PHE A 50 6.17 -3.49 -2.86
CA PHE A 50 7.42 -4.18 -2.54
C PHE A 50 8.64 -3.41 -3.01
N GLY A 51 9.79 -3.65 -2.36
CA GLY A 51 11.04 -2.97 -2.69
C GLY A 51 11.44 -1.90 -1.67
N SER A 52 11.86 -0.72 -2.13
CA SER A 52 12.43 0.33 -1.28
C SER A 52 11.36 0.96 -0.38
N ASN A 53 11.63 1.08 0.92
CA ASN A 53 10.74 1.75 1.87
C ASN A 53 11.30 3.06 2.45
N GLY A 54 12.44 3.53 1.93
CA GLY A 54 13.10 4.73 2.45
C GLY A 54 12.30 6.03 2.32
N THR A 55 11.29 6.06 1.44
CA THR A 55 10.39 7.20 1.24
C THR A 55 9.31 7.32 2.33
N PHE A 56 9.10 6.29 3.15
CA PHE A 56 8.04 6.24 4.18
C PHE A 56 8.53 6.60 5.58
N GLY A 57 9.54 7.47 5.67
CA GLY A 57 10.09 7.94 6.95
C GLY A 57 10.96 6.91 7.67
N VAL A 58 11.29 5.78 7.03
CA VAL A 58 12.24 4.80 7.55
C VAL A 58 13.65 5.36 7.46
N THR A 59 14.28 5.60 8.61
CA THR A 59 15.62 6.18 8.67
C THR A 59 16.68 5.19 8.20
N ASN A 60 17.86 5.70 7.82
CA ASN A 60 18.92 4.88 7.23
C ASN A 60 19.46 3.79 8.18
N ASP A 61 19.28 3.98 9.48
CA ASP A 61 19.69 3.11 10.58
C ASP A 61 18.59 2.17 11.07
N ASP A 62 17.36 2.25 10.54
CA ASP A 62 16.28 1.35 10.91
C ASP A 62 16.58 -0.08 10.40
N PRO A 63 16.56 -1.11 11.27
CA PRO A 63 16.82 -2.50 10.87
C PRO A 63 15.79 -3.04 9.86
N ASN A 64 14.62 -2.41 9.76
CA ASN A 64 13.56 -2.77 8.82
C ASN A 64 13.70 -2.06 7.47
N ARG A 65 14.64 -1.13 7.33
CA ARG A 65 14.91 -0.47 6.05
C ARG A 65 15.20 -1.52 4.98
N ASN A 66 14.60 -1.30 3.82
CA ASN A 66 14.90 -2.04 2.61
C ASN A 66 15.38 -1.05 1.55
N LEU A 67 16.61 -1.22 1.09
CA LEU A 67 17.18 -0.40 0.03
C LEU A 67 17.22 -1.19 -1.27
N ALA A 68 16.04 -1.45 -1.83
CA ALA A 68 15.94 -2.02 -3.17
C ALA A 68 16.05 -0.92 -4.23
N ASN A 69 16.49 -1.25 -5.44
CA ASN A 69 16.53 -0.31 -6.56
C ASN A 69 15.15 -0.03 -7.18
N VAL A 70 14.12 -0.70 -6.69
CA VAL A 70 12.74 -0.63 -7.20
C VAL A 70 11.79 -0.38 -6.05
N HIS A 71 10.68 0.26 -6.36
CA HIS A 71 9.48 0.35 -5.54
C HIS A 71 8.31 0.06 -6.47
N CYS A 72 7.52 -0.96 -6.15
CA CYS A 72 6.50 -1.48 -7.04
C CYS A 72 5.17 -1.62 -6.32
N ASP A 73 4.24 -0.74 -6.64
CA ASP A 73 2.88 -0.74 -6.15
C ASP A 73 2.03 -1.78 -6.88
N MET A 74 1.36 -2.64 -6.11
CA MET A 74 0.40 -3.61 -6.61
C MET A 74 -0.99 -3.20 -6.14
N ILE A 75 -1.76 -2.63 -7.07
CA ILE A 75 -3.11 -2.15 -6.82
C ILE A 75 -4.06 -3.32 -6.65
N ILE A 76 -4.86 -3.31 -5.59
CA ILE A 76 -5.85 -4.36 -5.33
C ILE A 76 -7.15 -3.97 -6.05
N LEU A 77 -7.42 -4.64 -7.18
CA LEU A 77 -8.59 -4.42 -8.02
C LEU A 77 -9.71 -5.43 -7.70
N ASP A 78 -10.24 -5.38 -6.49
CA ASP A 78 -11.35 -6.26 -6.06
C ASP A 78 -12.58 -5.43 -5.66
N PRO A 79 -13.70 -5.49 -6.41
CA PRO A 79 -14.92 -4.78 -6.05
C PRO A 79 -15.60 -5.32 -4.78
N GLN A 80 -15.20 -6.50 -4.30
CA GLN A 80 -15.67 -7.10 -3.04
C GLN A 80 -14.64 -7.04 -1.91
N LEU A 81 -13.60 -6.21 -2.07
CA LEU A 81 -12.55 -6.05 -1.08
C LEU A 81 -13.13 -5.79 0.31
N THR A 82 -12.69 -6.58 1.29
CA THR A 82 -13.00 -6.40 2.70
C THR A 82 -11.71 -6.31 3.49
N ILE A 83 -11.59 -5.29 4.35
CA ILE A 83 -10.41 -5.03 5.18
C ILE A 83 -10.86 -5.01 6.64
N GLU A 84 -10.54 -6.08 7.37
CA GLU A 84 -10.73 -6.19 8.81
C GLU A 84 -9.49 -5.64 9.54
N CYS A 85 -9.72 -4.71 10.46
CA CYS A 85 -8.71 -4.16 11.34
C CYS A 85 -8.81 -4.82 12.73
N ASN A 86 -7.66 -5.22 13.27
CA ASN A 86 -7.53 -5.76 14.61
C ASN A 86 -6.94 -4.70 15.54
N LYS A 87 -7.66 -4.33 16.59
CA LYS A 87 -7.15 -3.43 17.63
C LYS A 87 -6.26 -4.18 18.61
N LYS A 88 -5.47 -3.42 19.38
CA LYS A 88 -4.58 -3.97 20.43
C LYS A 88 -5.33 -4.73 21.53
N ASP A 89 -6.60 -4.39 21.77
CA ASP A 89 -7.47 -5.05 22.74
C ASP A 89 -8.10 -6.35 22.20
N GLY A 90 -7.79 -6.75 20.97
CA GLY A 90 -8.35 -7.92 20.31
C GLY A 90 -9.71 -7.70 19.66
N THR A 91 -10.30 -6.50 19.78
CA THR A 91 -11.54 -6.18 19.06
C THR A 91 -11.28 -6.00 17.57
N LYS A 92 -12.29 -6.34 16.78
CA LYS A 92 -12.25 -6.31 15.32
C LYS A 92 -13.25 -5.31 14.79
N PHE A 93 -12.90 -4.64 13.70
CA PHE A 93 -13.84 -3.81 12.94
C PHE A 93 -13.47 -3.84 11.46
N ASN A 94 -14.46 -3.67 10.58
CA ASN A 94 -14.22 -3.55 9.15
C ASN A 94 -14.00 -2.07 8.80
N LEU A 95 -12.89 -1.75 8.14
CA LEU A 95 -12.65 -0.42 7.59
C LEU A 95 -13.28 -0.29 6.18
N ILE A 96 -13.21 -1.38 5.42
CA ILE A 96 -13.89 -1.57 4.13
C ILE A 96 -14.64 -2.91 4.18
N GLU A 97 -15.87 -2.97 3.69
CA GLU A 97 -16.67 -4.19 3.58
C GLU A 97 -17.35 -4.24 2.22
N ASN A 98 -17.13 -5.31 1.46
CA ASN A 98 -17.65 -5.49 0.10
C ASN A 98 -17.41 -4.27 -0.82
N GLY A 99 -16.19 -3.72 -0.77
CA GLY A 99 -15.78 -2.56 -1.58
C GLY A 99 -16.33 -1.22 -1.10
N LEU A 100 -17.08 -1.17 0.00
CA LEU A 100 -17.64 0.06 0.57
C LEU A 100 -16.86 0.51 1.81
N PRO A 101 -16.58 1.81 1.97
CA PRO A 101 -15.97 2.32 3.19
C PRO A 101 -17.00 2.29 4.31
N ILE A 102 -16.66 1.63 5.42
CA ILE A 102 -17.55 1.51 6.58
C ILE A 102 -17.24 2.59 7.62
N GLY A 103 -15.98 3.06 7.64
CA GLY A 103 -15.52 4.04 8.62
C GLY A 103 -15.30 3.43 10.01
N TYR A 104 -14.69 4.20 10.90
CA TYR A 104 -14.51 3.88 12.31
C TYR A 104 -14.76 5.12 13.16
#